data_AF-A0A5K0WR74-F1
#
_entry.id   AF-A0A5K0WR74-F1
#
_cell.length_a   1.000
_cell.length_b   1.000
_cell.length_c   1.000
_cell.angle_alpha   90.00
_cell.angle_beta   90.00
_cell.angle_gamma   90.00
#
_symmetry.space_group_name_H-M   'P 1'
#
loop_
_entity.id
_entity.type
_entity.pdbx_description
1 polymer ?
#
loop_
_entity_poly.entity_id
_entity_poly.type
_entity_poly.pdbx_seq_one_letter_code
_entity_poly.pdbx_strand_id
1 'polypeptide(L)' 'IRTKNMTRLCHTKPVVTVNGKIPGPKITVQEGDRVIVKVVNHARYNITIH' A
#
# COMPACT_ATOMS: atom_id res chain seq x y z
N ILE A 1 -3.43 -0.76 5.21
CA ILE A 1 -3.07 -1.77 4.18
C ILE A 1 -4.22 -2.75 4.01
N ARG A 2 -4.58 -3.14 2.79
CA ARG A 2 -5.68 -4.11 2.54
C ARG A 2 -5.48 -4.87 1.23
N THR A 3 -6.09 -6.04 1.09
CA THR A 3 -6.09 -6.82 -0.15
C THR A 3 -7.26 -6.44 -1.05
N LYS A 4 -7.01 -6.24 -2.35
CA LYS A 4 -8.05 -6.00 -3.39
C LYS A 4 -7.74 -6.81 -4.65
N ASN A 5 -8.78 -7.28 -5.34
CA ASN A 5 -8.62 -7.92 -6.64
C ASN A 5 -8.29 -6.87 -7.71
N MET A 6 -7.26 -7.14 -8.50
CA MET A 6 -6.86 -6.31 -9.63
C MET A 6 -6.73 -7.17 -10.88
N THR A 7 -7.26 -6.67 -11.99
CA THR A 7 -7.16 -7.32 -13.30
C THR A 7 -6.11 -6.62 -14.14
N ARG A 8 -5.15 -7.38 -14.67
CA ARG A 8 -4.14 -6.87 -15.62
C ARG A 8 -3.82 -7.97 -16.63
N LEU A 9 -3.72 -7.61 -17.91
CA LEU A 9 -3.46 -8.57 -19.00
C LEU A 9 -4.41 -9.79 -18.94
N CYS A 10 -5.71 -9.54 -18.73
CA CYS A 10 -6.76 -10.57 -18.58
C CYS A 10 -6.61 -11.52 -17.38
N HIS A 11 -5.68 -11.29 -16.46
CA HIS A 11 -5.54 -12.05 -15.21
C HIS A 11 -5.99 -11.24 -14.01
N THR A 12 -6.91 -11.81 -13.23
CA THR A 12 -7.39 -11.22 -11.96
C THR A 12 -6.73 -11.92 -10.78
N LYS A 13 -6.04 -11.16 -9.94
CA LYS A 13 -5.39 -11.68 -8.72
C LYS A 13 -5.63 -10.75 -7.53
N PRO A 14 -5.69 -11.28 -6.29
CA PRO A 14 -5.67 -10.45 -5.10
C PRO A 14 -4.29 -9.80 -4.94
N VAL A 15 -4.25 -8.50 -4.70
CA VAL A 15 -3.02 -7.71 -4.53
C VAL A 15 -3.12 -6.84 -3.27
N VAL A 16 -1.99 -6.66 -2.58
CA VAL A 16 -1.89 -5.72 -1.45
C VAL A 16 -1.93 -4.29 -1.97
N THR A 17 -2.73 -3.46 -1.31
CA THR A 17 -2.85 -2.04 -1.62
C THR A 17 -2.63 -1.19 -0.37
N VAL A 18 -2.04 -0.01 -0.56
CA VAL A 18 -1.93 1.01 0.48
C VAL A 18 -3.09 1.97 0.30
N ASN A 19 -3.94 2.09 1.32
CA ASN A 19 -5.18 2.87 1.27
C ASN A 19 -6.08 2.55 0.05
N GLY A 20 -6.06 1.29 -0.42
CA GLY A 20 -6.89 0.86 -1.56
C GLY A 20 -6.35 1.25 -2.93
N LYS A 21 -5.15 1.86 -3.01
CA LYS A 21 -4.49 2.32 -4.24
C LYS A 21 -3.30 1.43 -4.60
N ILE A 22 -3.09 1.26 -5.90
CA ILE A 22 -1.93 0.61 -6.50
C ILE A 22 -1.55 1.34 -7.81
N PRO A 23 -0.34 1.95 -7.93
CA PRO A 23 0.65 2.13 -6.87
C PRO A 23 0.08 2.85 -5.63
N GLY A 24 0.72 2.68 -4.48
CA GLY A 24 0.33 3.36 -3.24
C GLY A 24 0.39 4.89 -3.38
N PRO A 25 -0.20 5.64 -2.42
CA PRO A 25 -0.12 7.10 -2.44
C PRO A 25 1.34 7.56 -2.34
N LYS A 26 1.69 8.56 -3.14
CA LYS A 26 2.99 9.23 -3.07
C LYS A 26 3.06 10.10 -1.82
N ILE A 27 4.19 10.05 -1.11
CA ILE A 27 4.53 10.96 -0.03
C ILE A 27 5.54 11.97 -0.61
N THR A 28 5.27 13.26 -0.45
CA THR A 28 6.14 14.35 -0.90
C THR A 28 6.69 15.08 0.32
N VAL A 29 8.02 15.16 0.42
CA VAL A 29 8.75 15.71 1.58
C VAL A 29 9.98 16.46 1.11
N GLN A 30 10.53 17.31 1.96
CA GLN A 30 11.76 18.05 1.74
C GLN A 30 12.89 17.54 2.62
N GLU A 31 14.12 17.96 2.32
CA GLU A 31 15.28 17.64 3.14
C GLU A 31 15.10 18.21 4.57
N GLY A 32 15.37 17.38 5.57
CA GLY A 32 15.19 17.73 6.99
C GLY A 32 13.81 17.38 7.56
N ASP A 33 12.83 16.99 6.73
CA ASP A 33 11.51 16.59 7.21
C ASP A 33 11.54 15.25 7.96
N ARG A 34 10.78 15.17 9.06
CA ARG A 34 10.49 13.91 9.75
C ARG A 34 9.06 13.46 9.47
N VAL A 35 8.91 12.32 8.80
CA VAL A 35 7.60 11.75 8.48
C VAL A 35 7.20 10.73 9.55
N ILE A 36 5.97 10.84 10.05
CA ILE A 36 5.36 9.84 10.92
C ILE A 36 4.24 9.17 10.13
N VAL A 37 4.39 7.87 9.85
CA VAL A 37 3.39 7.08 9.14
C VAL A 37 2.75 6.08 10.10
N LYS A 38 1.49 6.30 10.47
CA LYS A 38 0.72 5.30 11.22
C LYS A 38 0.22 4.22 10.26
N VAL A 39 0.75 3.02 10.43
CA VAL A 39 0.39 1.87 9.60
C VAL A 39 -0.66 1.03 10.34
N VAL A 40 -1.77 0.73 9.66
CA VAL A 40 -2.76 -0.24 10.13
C VAL A 40 -2.89 -1.34 9.08
N ASN A 41 -2.64 -2.58 9.49
CA ASN A 41 -2.74 -3.75 8.63
C ASN A 41 -4.15 -4.36 8.69
N HIS A 42 -4.91 -4.27 7.60
CA HIS A 42 -6.20 -4.97 7.42
C HIS A 42 -6.09 -6.16 6.45
N ALA A 43 -4.88 -6.52 6.04
CA ALA A 43 -4.65 -7.75 5.28
C ALA A 43 -4.58 -8.95 6.23
N ARG A 44 -4.73 -10.16 5.68
CA ARG A 44 -4.79 -11.40 6.46
C ARG A 44 -3.41 -11.91 6.94
N TYR A 45 -2.32 -11.32 6.46
CA TYR A 45 -0.96 -11.75 6.73
C TYR A 45 -0.12 -10.61 7.29
N ASN A 46 0.98 -10.95 7.94
CA ASN A 46 1.94 -10.02 8.50
C ASN A 46 2.65 -9.23 7.39
N ILE A 47 2.84 -7.93 7.61
CA ILE A 47 3.39 -7.00 6.61
C ILE A 47 4.35 -6.02 7.30
N THR A 48 5.46 -5.73 6.62
CA THR A 48 6.38 -4.63 6.92
C THR A 48 6.41 -3.66 5.73
N ILE A 49 6.78 -2.39 5.98
CA ILE A 49 6.98 -1.37 4.94
C ILE A 49 8.42 -0.88 5.10
N HIS A 50 9.17 -0.82 4.00
CA HIS A 50 10.51 -0.25 3.92
C HIS A 50 10.52 0.85 2.86
#